data_AF-A0A1M5AZA8-F1
#
_entry.id   AF-A0A1M5AZA8-F1
#
_cell.length_a   1.000
_cell.length_b   1.000
_cell.length_c   1.000
_cell.angle_alpha   90.00
_cell.angle_beta   90.00
_cell.angle_gamma   90.00
#
_symmetry.space_group_name_H-M   'P 1'
#
loop_
_entity.id
_entity.type
_entity.pdbx_description
1 polymer ?
#
loop_
_entity_poly.entity_id
_entity_poly.type
_entity_poly.pdbx_seq_one_letter_code
_entity_poly.pdbx_strand_id
1 'polypeptide(L)'
;MNEDLQNEINLHSAGATVRHQSDFDHLKSHKNEFDLDQEFINKWVLPFYMKIRNTSDSWIEEVKQLKDEITEEVTSALLGDFNWRTRTVGAYFSAIKNYENQIDTIGVHLLKSEVCYAGDVYALVFAFYNNEKTLDYLNTYLDYYLQKPQLYFDQERVMETVVYLDTINGTHNFAKHLTQWEKMLENRNQLSKIRNIQTAGIIEQQEGKTKAEEFLAATNNFKSKYNLDTEWITEQIQLLNELREYGR
;
A
#
# COMPACT_ATOMS: atom_id res chain seq x y z
N MET A 1 9.02 11.41 -29.62
CA MET A 1 9.48 10.86 -28.33
C MET A 1 9.70 9.37 -28.54
N ASN A 2 10.79 8.78 -28.05
CA ASN A 2 11.03 7.33 -28.21
C ASN A 2 9.92 6.55 -27.49
N GLU A 3 9.39 5.49 -28.10
CA GLU A 3 8.33 4.64 -27.52
C GLU A 3 8.75 4.08 -26.15
N ASP A 4 10.03 3.73 -25.99
CA ASP A 4 10.58 3.26 -24.71
C ASP A 4 10.45 4.32 -23.60
N LEU A 5 10.76 5.58 -23.92
CA LEU A 5 10.67 6.68 -22.95
C LEU A 5 9.20 6.96 -22.58
N GLN A 6 8.28 6.90 -23.56
CA GLN A 6 6.86 7.05 -23.28
C GLN A 6 6.35 5.92 -22.36
N ASN A 7 6.79 4.69 -22.59
CA ASN A 7 6.44 3.54 -21.75
C ASN A 7 6.97 3.69 -20.33
N GLU A 8 8.21 4.16 -20.15
CA GLU A 8 8.78 4.42 -18.83
C GLU A 8 8.03 5.52 -18.08
N ILE A 9 7.65 6.61 -18.78
CA ILE A 9 6.82 7.69 -18.21
C ILE A 9 5.46 7.15 -17.78
N ASN A 10 4.83 6.31 -18.60
CA ASN A 10 3.52 5.73 -18.29
C ASN A 10 3.59 4.84 -17.05
N LEU A 11 4.59 3.96 -16.97
CA LEU A 11 4.82 3.10 -15.81
C LEU A 11 5.10 3.91 -14.53
N HIS A 12 5.90 4.97 -14.63
CA HIS A 12 6.16 5.86 -13.50
C HIS A 12 4.88 6.55 -13.01
N SER A 13 4.08 7.09 -13.94
CA SER A 13 2.80 7.76 -13.63
C SER A 13 1.78 6.82 -12.98
N ALA A 14 1.76 5.56 -13.43
CA ALA A 14 0.96 4.46 -12.89
C ALA A 14 1.40 3.98 -11.49
N GLY A 15 2.60 4.37 -11.04
CA GLY A 15 3.17 3.97 -9.75
C GLY A 15 4.07 2.73 -9.80
N ALA A 16 4.39 2.20 -10.98
CA ALA A 16 5.34 1.10 -11.16
C ALA A 16 6.79 1.63 -11.17
N THR A 17 7.18 2.27 -10.07
CA THR A 17 8.47 2.96 -9.90
C THR A 17 9.60 2.00 -9.52
N VAL A 18 9.27 0.84 -8.96
CA VAL A 18 10.21 -0.23 -8.63
C VAL A 18 9.84 -1.46 -9.46
N ARG A 19 10.81 -2.02 -10.18
CA ARG A 19 10.65 -3.27 -10.94
C ARG A 19 11.57 -4.31 -10.32
N HIS A 20 11.01 -5.36 -9.74
CA HIS A 20 11.76 -6.49 -9.19
C HIS A 20 11.19 -7.80 -9.73
N GLN A 21 12.05 -8.80 -9.84
CA GLN A 21 11.59 -10.17 -10.04
C GLN A 21 10.99 -10.67 -8.72
N SER A 22 9.79 -11.22 -8.78
CA SER A 22 9.04 -11.65 -7.61
C SER A 22 8.75 -13.15 -7.67
N ASP A 23 8.77 -13.82 -6.52
CA ASP A 23 8.30 -15.21 -6.44
C ASP A 23 6.81 -15.32 -6.84
N PHE A 24 6.09 -14.19 -6.83
CA PHE A 24 4.70 -14.04 -7.25
C PHE A 24 4.51 -13.71 -8.74
N ASP A 25 5.56 -13.74 -9.56
CA ASP A 25 5.46 -13.43 -11.00
C ASP A 25 4.54 -14.41 -11.75
N HIS A 26 4.43 -15.65 -11.25
CA HIS A 26 3.54 -16.68 -11.79
C HIS A 26 2.05 -16.39 -11.54
N LEU A 27 1.70 -15.52 -10.59
CA LEU A 27 0.33 -15.12 -10.33
C LEU A 27 -0.17 -14.17 -11.43
N LYS A 28 -1.37 -14.42 -11.94
CA LYS A 28 -2.00 -13.58 -12.95
C LYS A 28 -2.77 -12.44 -12.28
N SER A 29 -2.28 -11.21 -12.41
CA SER A 29 -3.04 -10.02 -12.02
C SER A 29 -4.32 -9.92 -12.85
N HIS A 30 -5.41 -9.52 -12.21
CA HIS A 30 -6.58 -9.00 -12.94
C HIS A 30 -6.15 -7.76 -13.72
N LYS A 31 -6.52 -7.71 -15.00
CA LYS A 31 -6.24 -6.60 -15.90
C LYS A 31 -7.43 -6.38 -16.82
N ASN A 32 -7.78 -5.12 -17.04
CA ASN A 32 -8.78 -4.77 -18.04
C ASN A 32 -8.25 -5.07 -19.45
N GLU A 33 -9.15 -5.40 -20.36
CA GLU A 33 -8.88 -5.45 -21.81
C GLU A 33 -9.18 -4.11 -22.49
N PHE A 34 -9.47 -3.08 -21.71
CA PHE A 34 -9.86 -1.75 -22.13
C PHE A 34 -9.24 -0.69 -21.21
N ASP A 35 -9.08 0.52 -21.75
CA ASP A 35 -8.68 1.68 -20.96
C ASP A 35 -9.91 2.32 -20.30
N LEU A 36 -9.74 2.81 -19.06
CA LEU A 36 -10.78 3.60 -18.40
C LEU A 36 -10.85 4.99 -19.06
N ASP A 37 -12.05 5.40 -19.45
CA ASP A 37 -12.25 6.74 -19.99
C ASP A 37 -12.15 7.82 -18.89
N GLN A 38 -11.95 9.07 -19.30
CA GLN A 38 -11.75 10.17 -18.37
C GLN A 38 -13.01 10.48 -17.54
N GLU A 39 -14.22 10.21 -18.05
CA GLU A 39 -15.46 10.42 -17.32
C GLU A 39 -15.55 9.45 -16.13
N PHE A 40 -15.20 8.18 -16.38
CA PHE A 40 -15.09 7.15 -15.36
C PHE A 40 -14.06 7.53 -14.30
N ILE A 41 -12.85 7.97 -14.69
CA ILE A 41 -11.81 8.41 -13.76
C ILE A 41 -12.24 9.63 -12.94
N ASN A 42 -12.89 10.60 -13.58
CA ASN A 42 -13.39 11.81 -12.91
C ASN A 42 -14.45 11.49 -11.87
N LYS A 43 -15.34 10.54 -12.16
CA LYS A 43 -16.39 10.11 -11.24
C LYS A 43 -15.85 9.27 -10.10
N TRP A 44 -15.04 8.25 -10.42
CA TRP A 44 -14.75 7.17 -9.47
C TRP A 44 -13.38 7.26 -8.80
N VAL A 45 -12.46 8.08 -9.30
CA VAL A 45 -11.07 8.05 -8.83
C VAL A 45 -10.66 9.38 -8.23
N LEU A 46 -10.75 10.46 -9.03
CA LEU A 46 -10.27 11.78 -8.62
C LEU A 46 -10.82 12.29 -7.28
N PRO A 47 -12.11 12.08 -6.95
CA PRO A 47 -12.64 12.57 -5.68
C PRO A 47 -12.09 11.82 -4.47
N PHE A 48 -11.62 10.58 -4.64
CA PHE A 48 -11.43 9.64 -3.53
C PHE A 48 -9.98 9.23 -3.29
N TYR A 49 -9.15 9.04 -4.32
CA TYR A 49 -7.89 8.31 -4.19
C TYR A 49 -6.89 8.88 -3.17
N MET A 50 -6.90 10.20 -2.96
CA MET A 50 -6.09 10.86 -1.92
C MET A 50 -6.80 10.99 -0.56
N LYS A 51 -8.13 10.90 -0.55
CA LYS A 51 -8.95 11.23 0.62
C LYS A 51 -9.37 10.02 1.44
N ILE A 52 -9.49 8.84 0.85
CA ILE A 52 -9.94 7.60 1.53
C ILE A 52 -9.07 7.16 2.73
N ARG A 53 -7.85 7.69 2.84
CA ARG A 53 -6.96 7.47 4.00
C ARG A 53 -7.32 8.35 5.20
N ASN A 54 -8.15 9.37 5.01
CA ASN A 54 -8.62 10.27 6.05
C ASN A 54 -9.97 9.79 6.58
N THR A 55 -10.17 9.88 7.89
CA THR A 55 -11.39 9.43 8.58
C THR A 55 -12.42 10.55 8.81
N SER A 56 -12.08 11.78 8.41
CA SER A 56 -12.94 12.96 8.58
C SER A 56 -12.77 13.94 7.41
N ASP A 57 -13.63 13.84 6.40
CA ASP A 57 -13.63 14.76 5.25
C ASP A 57 -14.95 14.62 4.43
N SER A 58 -15.21 15.61 3.60
CA SER A 58 -16.31 15.75 2.63
C SER A 58 -16.56 14.52 1.74
N TRP A 59 -15.52 13.75 1.41
CA TRP A 59 -15.64 12.59 0.53
C TRP A 59 -16.55 11.49 1.08
N ILE A 60 -16.72 11.43 2.41
CA ILE A 60 -17.58 10.45 3.08
C ILE A 60 -19.03 10.63 2.60
N GLU A 61 -19.50 11.88 2.49
CA GLU A 61 -20.84 12.17 2.00
C GLU A 61 -20.97 11.91 0.50
N GLU A 62 -19.92 12.17 -0.29
CA GLU A 62 -19.89 11.84 -1.71
C GLU A 62 -20.01 10.32 -1.94
N VAL A 63 -19.28 9.50 -1.16
CA VAL A 63 -19.38 8.04 -1.21
C VAL A 63 -20.76 7.55 -0.79
N LYS A 64 -21.34 8.13 0.26
CA LYS A 64 -22.71 7.80 0.69
C LYS A 64 -23.74 8.02 -0.42
N GLN A 65 -23.63 9.14 -1.16
CA GLN A 65 -24.53 9.46 -2.27
C GLN A 65 -24.36 8.49 -3.45
N LEU A 66 -23.12 8.09 -3.74
CA LEU A 66 -22.80 7.20 -4.86
C LEU A 66 -22.88 5.71 -4.50
N LYS A 67 -23.14 5.37 -3.24
CA LYS A 67 -22.99 4.00 -2.72
C LYS A 67 -23.79 2.95 -3.51
N ASP A 68 -24.99 3.31 -3.97
CA ASP A 68 -25.84 2.41 -4.73
C ASP A 68 -25.34 2.18 -6.17
N GLU A 69 -24.56 3.13 -6.69
CA GLU A 69 -23.94 3.06 -8.02
C GLU A 69 -22.58 2.34 -8.00
N ILE A 70 -22.00 2.11 -6.82
CA ILE A 70 -20.79 1.27 -6.68
C ILE A 70 -21.20 -0.18 -6.92
N THR A 71 -21.07 -0.64 -8.16
CA THR A 71 -21.32 -2.04 -8.54
C THR A 71 -20.03 -2.86 -8.57
N GLU A 72 -20.18 -4.18 -8.66
CA GLU A 72 -19.05 -5.09 -8.79
C GLU A 72 -18.26 -4.85 -10.08
N GLU A 73 -18.93 -4.47 -11.18
CA GLU A 73 -18.30 -4.10 -12.44
C GLU A 73 -17.44 -2.85 -12.29
N VAL A 74 -17.92 -1.85 -11.54
CA VAL A 74 -17.15 -0.62 -11.25
C VAL A 74 -15.88 -0.96 -10.49
N THR A 75 -15.98 -1.74 -9.40
CA THR A 75 -14.79 -2.07 -8.60
C THR A 75 -13.84 -3.02 -9.34
N SER A 76 -14.36 -3.94 -10.15
CA SER A 76 -13.57 -4.81 -11.01
C SER A 76 -12.81 -4.03 -12.09
N ALA A 77 -13.45 -3.04 -12.72
CA ALA A 77 -12.80 -2.16 -13.69
C ALA A 77 -11.70 -1.31 -13.03
N LEU A 78 -11.95 -0.77 -11.83
CA LEU A 78 -10.94 -0.04 -11.05
C LEU A 78 -9.75 -0.92 -10.66
N LEU A 79 -9.99 -2.17 -10.24
CA LEU A 79 -8.94 -3.11 -9.86
C LEU A 79 -8.15 -3.64 -11.06
N GLY A 80 -8.75 -3.68 -12.25
CA GLY A 80 -8.10 -4.14 -13.48
C GLY A 80 -7.25 -3.08 -14.17
N ASP A 81 -7.37 -1.81 -13.80
CA ASP A 81 -6.51 -0.76 -14.31
C ASP A 81 -5.12 -0.83 -13.64
N PHE A 82 -4.06 -0.71 -14.44
CA PHE A 82 -2.68 -0.76 -13.95
C PHE A 82 -2.26 0.64 -13.44
N ASN A 83 -2.90 1.08 -12.37
CA ASN A 83 -2.63 2.38 -11.75
C ASN A 83 -2.93 2.29 -10.25
N TRP A 84 -2.02 2.77 -9.41
CA TRP A 84 -2.24 2.71 -7.97
C TRP A 84 -3.49 3.45 -7.52
N ARG A 85 -3.84 4.58 -8.16
CA ARG A 85 -4.98 5.41 -7.75
C ARG A 85 -6.29 4.66 -7.92
N THR A 86 -6.47 4.03 -9.08
CA THR A 86 -7.68 3.29 -9.43
C THR A 86 -7.80 2.04 -8.58
N ARG A 87 -6.73 1.25 -8.45
CA ARG A 87 -6.75 0.04 -7.62
C ARG A 87 -7.00 0.34 -6.14
N THR A 88 -6.46 1.44 -5.62
CA THR A 88 -6.71 1.85 -4.21
C THR A 88 -8.20 2.11 -4.00
N VAL A 89 -8.84 2.88 -4.89
CA VAL A 89 -10.28 3.17 -4.77
C VAL A 89 -11.12 1.91 -5.00
N GLY A 90 -10.78 1.09 -6.00
CA GLY A 90 -11.47 -0.16 -6.28
C GLY A 90 -11.49 -1.13 -5.10
N ALA A 91 -10.34 -1.30 -4.43
CA ALA A 91 -10.25 -2.14 -3.23
C ALA A 91 -11.09 -1.60 -2.06
N TYR A 92 -11.02 -0.29 -1.80
CA TYR A 92 -11.80 0.33 -0.73
C TYR A 92 -13.32 0.21 -0.97
N PHE A 93 -13.76 0.47 -2.21
CA PHE A 93 -15.16 0.34 -2.61
C PHE A 93 -15.66 -1.11 -2.55
N SER A 94 -14.81 -2.08 -2.90
CA SER A 94 -15.11 -3.51 -2.70
C SER A 94 -15.47 -3.82 -1.25
N ALA A 95 -14.75 -3.26 -0.28
CA ALA A 95 -15.05 -3.43 1.14
C ALA A 95 -16.37 -2.77 1.54
N ILE A 96 -16.65 -1.54 1.10
CA ILE A 96 -17.92 -0.83 1.38
C ILE A 96 -19.13 -1.66 0.91
N LYS A 97 -19.02 -2.33 -0.24
CA LYS A 97 -20.10 -3.12 -0.84
C LYS A 97 -20.07 -4.61 -0.48
N ASN A 98 -19.05 -5.05 0.26
CA ASN A 98 -18.83 -6.44 0.65
C ASN A 98 -18.69 -7.40 -0.55
N TYR A 99 -17.95 -7.01 -1.59
CA TYR A 99 -17.68 -7.87 -2.75
C TYR A 99 -16.55 -8.88 -2.44
N GLU A 100 -16.85 -9.87 -1.60
CA GLU A 100 -15.88 -10.88 -1.15
C GLU A 100 -15.26 -11.71 -2.29
N ASN A 101 -15.95 -11.82 -3.42
CA ASN A 101 -15.41 -12.49 -4.61
C ASN A 101 -14.19 -11.75 -5.21
N GLN A 102 -13.92 -10.50 -4.82
CA GLN A 102 -12.76 -9.72 -5.23
C GLN A 102 -11.55 -9.87 -4.29
N ILE A 103 -11.67 -10.63 -3.19
CA ILE A 103 -10.57 -10.87 -2.22
C ILE A 103 -9.33 -11.43 -2.92
N ASP A 104 -9.48 -12.38 -3.85
CA ASP A 104 -8.35 -12.96 -4.58
C ASP A 104 -7.66 -11.95 -5.49
N THR A 105 -8.43 -11.12 -6.18
CA THR A 105 -7.89 -10.06 -7.03
C THR A 105 -7.04 -9.09 -6.21
N ILE A 106 -7.54 -8.66 -5.05
CA ILE A 106 -6.84 -7.76 -4.13
C ILE A 106 -5.60 -8.45 -3.55
N GLY A 107 -5.70 -9.75 -3.23
CA GLY A 107 -4.60 -10.54 -2.66
C GLY A 107 -3.44 -10.72 -3.63
N VAL A 108 -3.75 -11.06 -4.89
CA VAL A 108 -2.75 -11.12 -5.96
C VAL A 108 -2.08 -9.76 -6.16
N HIS A 109 -2.84 -8.67 -6.15
CA HIS A 109 -2.28 -7.32 -6.27
C HIS A 109 -1.35 -6.96 -5.10
N LEU A 110 -1.72 -7.31 -3.87
CA LEU A 110 -0.87 -7.14 -2.69
C LEU A 110 0.44 -7.94 -2.84
N LEU A 111 0.35 -9.23 -3.12
CA LEU A 111 1.51 -10.11 -3.26
C LEU A 111 2.46 -9.64 -4.37
N LYS A 112 1.92 -9.23 -5.53
CA LYS A 112 2.77 -8.78 -6.63
C LYS A 112 3.38 -7.40 -6.38
N SER A 113 2.73 -6.54 -5.59
CA SER A 113 3.23 -5.18 -5.29
C SER A 113 3.65 -4.40 -6.55
N GLU A 114 2.83 -4.47 -7.60
CA GLU A 114 3.18 -3.94 -8.94
C GLU A 114 3.17 -2.40 -9.01
N VAL A 115 2.47 -1.74 -8.07
CA VAL A 115 2.30 -0.30 -8.02
C VAL A 115 2.44 0.21 -6.58
N CYS A 116 2.96 1.42 -6.41
CA CYS A 116 3.15 2.05 -5.09
C CYS A 116 1.83 2.49 -4.43
N TYR A 117 1.84 2.75 -3.13
CA TYR A 117 0.73 3.38 -2.39
C TYR A 117 -0.62 2.66 -2.46
N ALA A 118 -0.66 1.36 -2.74
CA ALA A 118 -1.92 0.60 -2.75
C ALA A 118 -1.94 -0.51 -1.69
N GLY A 119 -0.77 -1.01 -1.26
CA GLY A 119 -0.67 -2.15 -0.36
C GLY A 119 -1.22 -1.86 1.04
N ASP A 120 -1.11 -0.62 1.51
CA ASP A 120 -1.72 -0.18 2.77
C ASP A 120 -3.25 -0.35 2.78
N VAL A 121 -3.92 0.04 1.70
CA VAL A 121 -5.38 -0.11 1.55
C VAL A 121 -5.77 -1.56 1.31
N TYR A 122 -4.99 -2.35 0.59
CA TYR A 122 -5.24 -3.79 0.48
C TYR A 122 -5.19 -4.49 1.85
N ALA A 123 -4.19 -4.13 2.67
CA ALA A 123 -4.07 -4.66 4.02
C ALA A 123 -5.25 -4.23 4.91
N LEU A 124 -5.68 -2.97 4.82
CA LEU A 124 -6.88 -2.48 5.51
C LEU A 124 -8.13 -3.27 5.11
N VAL A 125 -8.36 -3.49 3.82
CA VAL A 125 -9.50 -4.26 3.30
C VAL A 125 -9.46 -5.71 3.83
N PHE A 126 -8.27 -6.28 3.97
CA PHE A 126 -8.10 -7.61 4.56
C PHE A 126 -8.36 -7.67 6.05
N ALA A 127 -7.98 -6.63 6.80
CA ALA A 127 -8.41 -6.45 8.18
C ALA A 127 -9.93 -6.28 8.29
N PHE A 128 -10.58 -5.62 7.33
CA PHE A 128 -12.03 -5.45 7.32
C PHE A 128 -12.77 -6.77 7.15
N TYR A 129 -12.35 -7.59 6.19
CA TYR A 129 -12.97 -8.91 5.98
C TYR A 129 -12.63 -9.92 7.10
N ASN A 130 -11.46 -9.78 7.73
CA ASN A 130 -11.01 -10.58 8.88
C ASN A 130 -11.36 -12.08 8.78
N ASN A 131 -10.88 -12.76 7.73
CA ASN A 131 -11.09 -14.19 7.57
C ASN A 131 -9.76 -14.90 7.32
N GLU A 132 -9.79 -16.23 7.35
CA GLU A 132 -8.59 -17.07 7.21
C GLU A 132 -7.81 -16.77 5.92
N LYS A 133 -8.53 -16.54 4.82
CA LYS A 133 -7.94 -16.29 3.51
C LYS A 133 -7.27 -14.93 3.41
N THR A 134 -7.88 -13.88 3.97
CA THR A 134 -7.26 -12.54 3.98
C THR A 134 -6.02 -12.52 4.87
N LEU A 135 -6.06 -13.21 6.02
CA LEU A 135 -4.90 -13.39 6.88
C LEU A 135 -3.76 -14.18 6.20
N ASP A 136 -4.09 -15.20 5.41
CA ASP A 136 -3.10 -15.96 4.63
C ASP A 136 -2.35 -15.09 3.62
N TYR A 137 -3.06 -14.20 2.91
CA TYR A 137 -2.41 -13.23 2.01
C TYR A 137 -1.47 -12.27 2.75
N LEU A 138 -1.87 -11.77 3.93
CA LEU A 138 -1.02 -10.89 4.76
C LEU A 138 0.25 -11.61 5.22
N ASN A 139 0.12 -12.85 5.70
CA ASN A 139 1.26 -13.65 6.14
C ASN A 139 2.19 -13.99 4.97
N THR A 140 1.64 -14.43 3.84
CA THR A 140 2.41 -14.74 2.62
C THR A 140 3.19 -13.53 2.12
N TYR A 141 2.57 -12.34 2.16
CA TYR A 141 3.25 -11.09 1.84
C TYR A 141 4.45 -10.84 2.77
N LEU A 142 4.26 -10.96 4.09
CA LEU A 142 5.32 -10.69 5.08
C LEU A 142 6.45 -11.71 5.00
N ASP A 143 6.13 -13.00 4.85
CA ASP A 143 7.10 -14.08 4.70
C ASP A 143 8.09 -13.78 3.56
N TYR A 144 7.61 -13.20 2.46
CA TYR A 144 8.44 -12.81 1.34
C TYR A 144 9.11 -11.44 1.53
N TYR A 145 8.34 -10.37 1.76
CA TYR A 145 8.83 -9.00 1.64
C TYR A 145 9.64 -8.50 2.84
N LEU A 146 9.54 -9.12 4.02
CA LEU A 146 10.46 -8.82 5.13
C LEU A 146 11.91 -9.24 4.81
N GLN A 147 12.08 -10.21 3.91
CA GLN A 147 13.41 -10.66 3.47
C GLN A 147 14.02 -9.75 2.39
N LYS A 148 13.30 -8.72 1.94
CA LYS A 148 13.71 -7.81 0.86
C LYS A 148 13.87 -6.38 1.40
N PRO A 149 14.84 -6.10 2.30
CA PRO A 149 14.98 -4.80 2.96
C PRO A 149 15.18 -3.62 2.00
N GLN A 150 15.68 -3.89 0.79
CA GLN A 150 15.84 -2.91 -0.28
C GLN A 150 14.52 -2.47 -0.95
N LEU A 151 13.45 -3.26 -0.82
CA LEU A 151 12.13 -2.93 -1.33
C LEU A 151 11.35 -2.19 -0.24
N TYR A 152 11.18 -0.88 -0.41
CA TYR A 152 10.42 -0.01 0.50
C TYR A 152 8.95 0.02 0.07
N PHE A 153 8.26 -1.11 0.27
CA PHE A 153 6.83 -1.26 0.03
C PHE A 153 6.05 -1.09 1.34
N ASP A 154 4.86 -1.69 1.43
CA ASP A 154 3.92 -1.52 2.54
C ASP A 154 4.16 -2.53 3.69
N GLN A 155 5.38 -3.06 3.87
CA GLN A 155 5.67 -4.05 4.92
C GLN A 155 5.26 -3.59 6.32
N GLU A 156 5.48 -2.32 6.65
CA GLU A 156 5.11 -1.76 7.95
C GLU A 156 3.60 -1.78 8.16
N ARG A 157 2.82 -1.31 7.18
CA ARG A 157 1.35 -1.31 7.29
C ARG A 157 0.77 -2.73 7.33
N VAL A 158 1.32 -3.65 6.54
CA VAL A 158 0.91 -5.06 6.59
C VAL A 158 1.23 -5.67 7.96
N MET A 159 2.38 -5.33 8.56
CA MET A 159 2.74 -5.77 9.90
C MET A 159 1.78 -5.21 10.96
N GLU A 160 1.45 -3.92 10.91
CA GLU A 160 0.46 -3.28 11.78
C GLU A 160 -0.92 -3.94 11.63
N THR A 161 -1.30 -4.30 10.41
CA THR A 161 -2.56 -5.01 10.13
C THR A 161 -2.60 -6.36 10.83
N VAL A 162 -1.50 -7.11 10.80
CA VAL A 162 -1.40 -8.39 11.53
C VAL A 162 -1.46 -8.17 13.06
N VAL A 163 -0.83 -7.11 13.59
CA VAL A 163 -0.93 -6.77 15.02
C VAL A 163 -2.36 -6.43 15.42
N TYR A 164 -3.05 -5.64 14.60
CA TYR A 164 -4.46 -5.33 14.78
C TYR A 164 -5.31 -6.61 14.82
N LEU A 165 -5.13 -7.50 13.82
CA LEU A 165 -5.85 -8.77 13.72
C LEU A 165 -5.58 -9.70 14.91
N ASP A 166 -4.32 -9.80 15.37
CA ASP A 166 -3.97 -10.57 16.56
C ASP A 166 -4.69 -10.07 17.81
N THR A 167 -4.80 -8.74 17.95
CA THR A 167 -5.48 -8.10 19.08
C THR A 167 -6.98 -8.43 19.09
N ILE A 168 -7.66 -8.33 17.94
CA ILE A 168 -9.11 -8.56 17.87
C ILE A 168 -9.48 -10.05 17.90
N ASN A 169 -8.62 -10.94 17.38
CA ASN A 169 -8.89 -12.36 17.27
C ASN A 169 -8.27 -13.20 18.41
N GLY A 170 -7.41 -12.60 19.25
CA GLY A 170 -6.65 -13.32 20.27
C GLY A 170 -5.61 -14.29 19.69
N THR A 171 -5.06 -13.97 18.52
CA THR A 171 -4.06 -14.78 17.81
C THR A 171 -2.64 -14.23 18.00
N HIS A 172 -1.64 -14.94 17.47
CA HIS A 172 -0.21 -14.60 17.63
C HIS A 172 0.57 -14.72 16.30
N ASN A 173 -0.02 -14.25 15.19
CA ASN A 173 0.62 -14.29 13.88
C ASN A 173 1.79 -13.32 13.78
N PHE A 174 1.74 -12.16 14.48
CA PHE A 174 2.82 -11.20 14.57
C PHE A 174 4.14 -11.86 15.02
N ALA A 175 4.05 -12.74 16.02
CA ALA A 175 5.22 -13.41 16.58
C ALA A 175 6.00 -14.25 15.56
N LYS A 176 5.34 -14.75 14.51
CA LYS A 176 5.98 -15.51 13.43
C LYS A 176 6.93 -14.65 12.59
N HIS A 177 6.61 -13.36 12.49
CA HIS A 177 7.30 -12.40 11.62
C HIS A 177 8.34 -11.54 12.34
N LEU A 178 8.30 -11.50 13.68
CA LEU A 178 9.10 -10.59 14.51
C LEU A 178 10.61 -10.63 14.19
N THR A 179 11.20 -11.82 14.11
CA THR A 179 12.64 -11.94 13.81
C THR A 179 13.00 -11.38 12.43
N GLN A 180 12.16 -11.63 11.42
CA GLN A 180 12.41 -11.15 10.06
C GLN A 180 12.15 -9.64 9.97
N TRP A 181 11.16 -9.13 10.71
CA TRP A 181 10.90 -7.72 10.88
C TRP A 181 12.11 -6.98 11.47
N GLU A 182 12.62 -7.43 12.62
CA GLU A 182 13.80 -6.84 13.28
C GLU A 182 15.03 -6.85 12.36
N LYS A 183 15.28 -7.97 11.68
CA LYS A 183 16.37 -8.10 10.72
C LYS A 183 16.20 -7.16 9.52
N MET A 184 14.99 -6.99 9.01
CA MET A 184 14.70 -6.04 7.94
C MET A 184 15.02 -4.61 8.37
N LEU A 185 14.59 -4.20 9.58
CA LEU A 185 14.84 -2.87 10.12
C LEU A 185 16.33 -2.61 10.32
N GLU A 186 17.08 -3.58 10.85
CA GLU A 186 18.53 -3.48 10.98
C GLU A 186 19.19 -3.28 9.60
N ASN A 187 18.83 -4.11 8.62
CA ASN A 187 19.37 -4.01 7.26
C ASN A 187 19.06 -2.65 6.62
N ARG A 188 17.82 -2.15 6.74
CA ARG A 188 17.42 -0.83 6.24
C ARG A 188 18.21 0.31 6.90
N ASN A 189 18.49 0.20 8.20
CA ASN A 189 19.33 1.16 8.91
C ASN A 189 20.77 1.16 8.35
N GLN A 190 21.37 -0.02 8.15
CA GLN A 190 22.70 -0.13 7.57
C GLN A 190 22.75 0.44 6.14
N LEU A 191 21.77 0.11 5.30
CA LEU A 191 21.64 0.67 3.94
C LEU A 191 21.54 2.21 3.97
N SER A 192 20.75 2.75 4.90
CA SER A 192 20.59 4.20 5.07
C SER A 192 21.89 4.88 5.49
N LYS A 193 22.66 4.27 6.40
CA LYS A 193 23.99 4.77 6.79
C LYS A 193 24.96 4.82 5.61
N ILE A 194 25.03 3.76 4.82
CA ILE A 194 25.89 3.71 3.62
C ILE A 194 25.50 4.82 2.65
N ARG A 195 24.19 4.98 2.36
CA ARG A 195 23.69 6.05 1.48
C ARG A 195 24.05 7.43 2.01
N ASN A 196 23.87 7.68 3.31
CA ASN A 196 24.19 8.97 3.92
C ASN A 196 25.70 9.30 3.81
N ILE A 197 26.58 8.30 3.99
CA ILE A 197 28.03 8.49 3.78
C ILE A 197 28.33 8.84 2.32
N GLN A 198 27.72 8.14 1.36
CA GLN A 198 27.90 8.44 -0.07
C GLN A 198 27.43 9.85 -0.43
N THR A 199 26.24 10.25 0.05
CA THR A 199 25.71 11.61 -0.13
C THR A 199 26.62 12.66 0.50
N ALA A 200 27.15 12.41 1.70
CA ALA A 200 28.10 13.31 2.36
C ALA A 200 29.37 13.51 1.52
N GLY A 201 29.87 12.45 0.86
CA GLY A 201 31.00 12.57 -0.07
C GLY A 201 30.70 13.46 -1.28
N ILE A 202 29.48 13.42 -1.82
CA ILE A 202 29.03 14.31 -2.89
C ILE A 202 28.94 15.76 -2.39
N ILE A 203 28.33 15.97 -1.21
CA ILE A 203 28.22 17.30 -0.58
C ILE A 203 29.62 17.87 -0.29
N GLU A 204 30.56 17.07 0.18
CA GLU A 204 31.93 17.53 0.43
C GLU A 204 32.60 18.04 -0.85
N GLN A 205 32.39 17.34 -1.98
CA GLN A 205 32.94 17.76 -3.28
C GLN A 205 32.29 19.04 -3.82
N GLN A 206 31.00 19.26 -3.57
CA GLN A 206 30.23 20.36 -4.14
C GLN A 206 30.20 21.61 -3.24
N GLU A 207 30.12 21.40 -1.93
CA GLU A 207 29.81 22.43 -0.93
C GLU A 207 30.84 22.48 0.22
N GLY A 208 31.79 21.56 0.25
CA GLY A 208 32.89 21.53 1.21
C GLY A 208 32.62 20.70 2.48
N LYS A 209 33.70 20.39 3.18
CA LYS A 209 33.73 19.44 4.31
C LYS A 209 32.76 19.78 5.45
N THR A 210 32.65 21.05 5.81
CA THR A 210 31.76 21.49 6.90
C THR A 210 30.29 21.15 6.62
N LYS A 211 29.83 21.31 5.36
CA LYS A 211 28.45 21.00 4.96
C LYS A 211 28.17 19.49 5.00
N ALA A 212 29.15 18.68 4.61
CA ALA A 212 29.06 17.23 4.71
C ALA A 212 28.98 16.73 6.17
N GLU A 213 29.77 17.32 7.07
CA GLU A 213 29.74 17.01 8.50
C GLU A 213 28.40 17.41 9.15
N GLU A 214 27.85 18.59 8.81
CA GLU A 214 26.52 19.04 9.23
C GLU A 214 25.42 18.04 8.79
N PHE A 215 25.47 17.59 7.54
CA PHE A 215 24.52 16.59 7.01
C PHE A 215 24.60 15.25 7.76
N LEU A 216 25.82 14.73 8.01
CA LEU A 216 25.99 13.48 8.75
C LEU A 216 25.52 13.60 10.20
N ALA A 217 25.77 14.73 10.87
CA ALA A 217 25.29 14.97 12.22
C ALA A 217 23.76 15.01 12.29
N ALA A 218 23.10 15.64 11.31
CA ALA A 218 21.64 15.69 11.22
C ALA A 218 21.02 14.30 11.00
N THR A 219 21.61 13.49 10.12
CA THR A 219 21.09 12.16 9.79
C THR A 219 21.34 11.11 10.88
N ASN A 220 22.45 11.18 11.62
CA ASN A 220 22.74 10.28 12.74
C ASN A 220 21.80 10.47 13.94
N ASN A 221 21.21 11.66 14.09
CA ASN A 221 20.24 11.96 15.15
C ASN A 221 18.82 11.51 14.79
N PHE A 222 18.56 11.11 13.54
CA PHE A 222 17.27 10.61 13.12
C PHE A 222 17.08 9.16 13.61
N LYS A 223 16.44 9.00 14.76
CA LYS A 223 15.94 7.68 15.18
C LYS A 223 14.66 7.39 14.43
N SER A 224 14.72 6.50 13.45
CA SER A 224 13.49 5.94 12.90
C SER A 224 12.76 5.19 14.02
N LYS A 225 11.57 5.66 14.34
CA LYS A 225 10.72 5.07 15.37
C LYS A 225 9.79 4.09 14.66
N TYR A 226 10.27 2.86 14.45
CA TYR A 226 9.47 1.75 13.91
C TYR A 226 8.53 1.20 14.97
N ASN A 227 7.68 2.07 15.53
CA ASN A 227 6.63 1.66 16.44
C ASN A 227 5.43 1.31 15.58
N LEU A 228 5.10 0.02 15.51
CA LEU A 228 3.87 -0.44 14.87
C LEU A 228 2.68 0.21 15.59
N ASP A 229 1.85 0.91 14.82
CA ASP A 229 0.70 1.63 15.31
C ASP A 229 -0.57 1.16 14.60
N THR A 230 -1.56 0.74 15.38
CA THR A 230 -2.83 0.22 14.88
C THR A 230 -3.96 1.25 14.92
N GLU A 231 -3.70 2.49 15.36
CA GLU A 231 -4.71 3.54 15.51
C GLU A 231 -5.39 3.83 14.16
N TRP A 232 -4.62 4.11 13.11
CA TRP A 232 -5.16 4.37 11.77
C TRP A 232 -6.03 3.22 11.25
N ILE A 233 -5.60 1.97 11.43
CA ILE A 233 -6.37 0.79 11.02
C ILE A 233 -7.68 0.73 11.79
N THR A 234 -7.63 0.95 13.10
CA THR A 234 -8.81 0.93 13.98
C THR A 234 -9.84 1.95 13.53
N GLU A 235 -9.44 3.20 13.30
CA GLU A 235 -10.34 4.26 12.86
C GLU A 235 -10.93 3.98 11.46
N GLN A 236 -10.10 3.48 10.54
CA GLN A 236 -10.54 3.15 9.18
C GLN A 236 -11.53 1.97 9.16
N ILE A 237 -11.31 0.95 9.99
CA ILE A 237 -12.26 -0.17 10.12
C ILE A 237 -13.59 0.30 10.68
N GLN A 238 -13.58 1.23 11.65
CA GLN A 238 -14.81 1.85 12.13
C GLN A 238 -15.55 2.57 10.99
N LEU A 239 -14.85 3.42 10.23
CA LEU A 239 -15.45 4.15 9.12
C LEU A 239 -15.99 3.21 8.02
N LEU A 240 -15.25 2.15 7.65
CA LEU A 240 -15.71 1.17 6.67
C LEU A 240 -16.99 0.46 7.11
N ASN A 241 -17.11 0.13 8.40
CA ASN A 241 -18.34 -0.42 8.95
C ASN A 241 -19.50 0.60 8.86
N GLU A 242 -19.27 1.86 9.22
CA GLU A 242 -20.28 2.92 9.11
C GLU A 242 -20.75 3.11 7.66
N LEU A 243 -19.82 3.18 6.70
CA LEU A 243 -20.12 3.28 5.27
C LEU A 243 -20.87 2.05 4.75
N ARG A 244 -20.49 0.84 5.19
CA ARG A 244 -21.17 -0.40 4.81
C ARG A 244 -22.62 -0.45 5.31
N GLU A 245 -22.88 0.00 6.54
CA GLU A 245 -24.23 -0.02 7.11
C GLU A 245 -25.10 1.15 6.65
N TYR A 246 -24.51 2.24 6.12
CA TYR A 246 -25.28 3.40 5.66
C TYR A 246 -26.32 3.05 4.58
N GLY A 247 -27.59 3.38 4.81
CA GLY A 247 -28.67 3.15 3.84
C GLY A 247 -29.11 1.68 3.70
N ARG A 248 -28.70 0.79 4.61
CA ARG A 248 -29.32 -0.54 4.78
C ARG A 248 -30.61 -0.47 5.58
#